data_AF-A0A1L3SYX1-F1
#
_entry.id   AF-A0A1L3SYX1-F1
#
_cell.length_a   1.000
_cell.length_b   1.000
_cell.length_c   1.000
_cell.angle_alpha   90.00
_cell.angle_beta   90.00
_cell.angle_gamma   90.00
#
_symmetry.space_group_name_H-M   'P 1'
#
loop_
_entity.id
_entity.type
_entity.pdbx_description
1 polymer ?
#
loop_
_entity_poly.entity_id
_entity_poly.type
_entity_poly.pdbx_seq_one_letter_code
_entity_poly.pdbx_strand_id
1 'polypeptide(L)'
;MADPSRLDQFVEDCLRDGVRLIAIAGAGAADIEETIDDIIVGDGFETDRFIATTSHEDQSIEEVMEFASSWDGGSSVREERF
;
A
#
# COMPACT_ATOMS: atom_id res chain seq x y z
N MET A 1 -3.35 -17.49 -6.60
CA MET A 1 -2.31 -16.57 -7.12
C MET A 1 -3.04 -15.28 -7.41
N ALA A 2 -2.75 -14.22 -6.66
CA ALA A 2 -3.30 -12.90 -6.94
C ALA A 2 -2.89 -12.50 -8.37
N ASP A 3 -3.82 -11.92 -9.14
CA ASP A 3 -3.54 -11.44 -10.48
C ASP A 3 -2.61 -10.21 -10.37
N PRO A 4 -1.34 -10.29 -10.82
CA PRO A 4 -0.37 -9.19 -10.63
C PRO A 4 -0.85 -7.88 -11.29
N SER A 5 -1.62 -7.99 -12.38
CA SER A 5 -2.27 -6.85 -13.04
C SER A 5 -3.27 -6.09 -12.16
N ARG A 6 -3.84 -6.70 -11.12
CA ARG A 6 -4.72 -6.02 -10.16
C ARG A 6 -3.93 -5.20 -9.15
N LEU A 7 -2.72 -5.63 -8.78
CA LEU A 7 -1.86 -4.89 -7.86
C LEU A 7 -1.29 -3.64 -8.53
N ASP A 8 -0.75 -3.77 -9.75
CA ASP A 8 -0.34 -2.64 -10.58
C ASP A 8 -1.44 -1.57 -10.67
N GLN A 9 -2.64 -1.98 -11.10
CA GLN A 9 -3.75 -1.06 -11.28
C GLN A 9 -4.17 -0.39 -9.96
N PHE A 10 -4.15 -1.12 -8.86
CA PHE A 10 -4.43 -0.55 -7.55
C PHE A 10 -3.42 0.51 -7.13
N VAL A 11 -2.12 0.26 -7.31
CA VAL A 11 -1.06 1.23 -6.97
C VAL A 11 -1.17 2.48 -7.84
N GLU A 12 -1.42 2.32 -9.15
CA GLU A 12 -1.64 3.44 -10.07
C GLU A 12 -2.87 4.29 -9.70
N ASP A 13 -3.96 3.64 -9.28
CA ASP A 13 -5.16 4.33 -8.81
C ASP A 13 -4.89 5.06 -7.48
N CYS A 14 -4.12 4.45 -6.57
CA CYS A 14 -3.69 5.09 -5.32
C CYS A 14 -2.82 6.33 -5.55
N LEU A 15 -1.88 6.26 -6.51
CA LEU A 15 -1.05 7.41 -6.92
C LEU A 15 -1.93 8.54 -7.47
N ARG A 16 -2.90 8.20 -8.34
CA ARG A 16 -3.83 9.18 -8.92
C ARG A 16 -4.72 9.83 -7.88
N ASP A 17 -5.17 9.07 -6.89
CA ASP A 17 -6.08 9.53 -5.83
C ASP A 17 -5.34 10.28 -4.70
N GLY A 18 -4.01 10.37 -4.75
CA GLY A 18 -3.21 11.04 -3.74
C GLY A 18 -3.18 10.30 -2.40
N VAL A 19 -3.27 8.96 -2.46
CA VAL A 19 -3.10 8.10 -1.27
C VAL A 19 -1.69 8.30 -0.73
N ARG A 20 -1.58 8.43 0.60
CA ARG A 20 -0.29 8.70 1.27
C ARG A 20 0.33 7.49 1.93
N LEU A 21 -0.47 6.45 2.18
CA LEU A 21 -0.05 5.23 2.88
C LEU A 21 -0.77 4.03 2.28
N ILE A 22 -0.01 2.98 1.95
CA ILE A 22 -0.51 1.63 1.73
C ILE A 22 0.09 0.75 2.84
N ALA A 23 -0.75 0.22 3.71
CA ALA A 23 -0.36 -0.70 4.77
C ALA A 23 -0.78 -2.13 4.38
N ILE A 24 0.19 -3.04 4.27
CA ILE A 24 -0.02 -4.42 3.85
C ILE A 24 -0.05 -5.33 5.08
N ALA A 25 -1.10 -6.15 5.21
CA ALA A 25 -1.28 -7.05 6.33
C ALA A 25 -1.31 -8.52 5.89
N GLY A 26 -0.79 -9.40 6.74
CA GLY A 26 -0.84 -10.86 6.58
C GLY A 26 0.43 -11.48 5.99
N ALA A 27 0.37 -12.79 5.80
CA ALA A 27 1.54 -13.58 5.39
C ALA A 27 2.07 -13.13 4.01
N GLY A 28 3.38 -12.85 3.93
CA GLY A 28 4.00 -12.35 2.71
C GLY A 28 3.79 -10.84 2.47
N ALA A 29 3.40 -10.08 3.51
CA ALA A 29 3.23 -8.64 3.39
C ALA A 29 4.51 -7.94 2.92
N ALA A 30 5.69 -8.42 3.35
CA ALA A 30 6.98 -7.88 2.92
C ALA A 30 7.25 -8.12 1.42
N ASP A 31 6.93 -9.30 0.88
CA ASP A 31 7.10 -9.60 -0.55
C ASP A 31 6.16 -8.73 -1.42
N ILE A 32 4.94 -8.50 -0.93
CA ILE A 32 3.97 -7.63 -1.60
C ILE A 32 4.43 -6.16 -1.51
N GLU A 33 4.95 -5.73 -0.37
CA GLU A 33 5.52 -4.39 -0.17
C GLU A 33 6.66 -4.13 -1.16
N GLU A 34 7.60 -5.06 -1.31
CA GLU A 34 8.70 -4.94 -2.29
C GLU A 34 8.15 -4.77 -3.72
N THR A 35 7.08 -5.49 -4.06
CA THR A 35 6.42 -5.35 -5.36
C THR A 35 5.76 -3.98 -5.52
N ILE A 36 5.07 -3.48 -4.49
CA ILE A 36 4.43 -2.15 -4.50
C ILE A 36 5.48 -1.06 -4.63
N ASP A 37 6.61 -1.17 -3.91
CA ASP A 37 7.71 -0.21 -3.96
C ASP A 37 8.29 -0.12 -5.38
N ASP A 38 8.48 -1.25 -6.07
CA ASP A 38 8.93 -1.28 -7.47
C ASP A 38 7.93 -0.55 -8.40
N ILE A 39 6.63 -0.75 -8.21
CA ILE A 39 5.58 -0.07 -8.99
C ILE A 39 5.55 1.44 -8.70
N ILE A 40 5.73 1.86 -7.44
CA ILE A 40 5.77 3.28 -7.07
C ILE A 40 6.97 3.97 -7.72
N VAL A 41 8.15 3.35 -7.64
CA VAL A 41 9.39 3.83 -8.28
C VAL A 41 9.20 3.96 -9.79
N GLY A 42 8.48 3.01 -10.40
CA GLY A 42 8.19 3.01 -11.83
C GLY A 42 9.46 3.09 -12.67
N ASP A 43 9.44 3.90 -13.72
CA ASP A 43 10.60 4.15 -14.58
C ASP A 43 11.60 5.18 -14.01
N GLY A 44 11.37 5.71 -12.81
CA GLY A 44 12.31 6.58 -12.08
C GLY A 44 12.44 8.01 -12.63
N PHE A 45 11.65 8.38 -13.65
CA PHE A 45 11.64 9.74 -14.21
C PHE A 45 10.65 10.68 -13.52
N GLU A 46 9.59 10.14 -12.92
CA GLU A 46 8.55 10.90 -12.25
C GLU A 46 8.86 11.03 -10.75
N THR A 47 9.47 12.15 -10.35
CA THR A 47 9.91 12.37 -8.96
C THR A 47 8.79 12.65 -7.97
N ASP A 48 7.55 12.83 -8.44
CA ASP A 48 6.39 13.15 -7.60
C ASP A 48 5.58 11.90 -7.19
N ARG A 49 5.98 10.72 -7.68
CA ARG A 49 5.35 9.43 -7.32
C ARG A 49 5.81 9.02 -5.93
N PHE A 50 5.00 9.32 -4.92
CA PHE A 50 5.32 8.98 -3.54
C PHE A 50 4.10 8.52 -2.77
N ILE A 51 4.17 7.28 -2.27
CA ILE A 51 3.26 6.70 -1.28
C ILE A 51 4.15 6.02 -0.24
N ALA A 52 3.88 6.21 1.05
CA ALA A 52 4.54 5.44 2.09
C ALA A 52 3.98 4.01 2.10
N THR A 53 4.85 3.03 2.29
CA THR A 53 4.49 1.61 2.40
C THR A 53 4.89 1.08 3.77
N THR A 54 4.07 0.18 4.31
CA THR A 54 4.41 -0.56 5.54
C THR A 54 3.90 -2.00 5.46
N SER A 55 4.74 -2.97 5.81
CA SER A 55 4.36 -4.38 5.95
C SER A 55 4.10 -4.80 7.40
N HIS A 56 3.06 -5.59 7.59
CA HIS A 56 2.55 -6.03 8.89
C HIS A 56 2.19 -7.53 8.86
N GLU A 57 3.19 -8.40 8.89
CA GLU A 57 2.99 -9.86 8.73
C GLU A 57 2.27 -10.50 9.92
N ASP A 58 2.58 -10.05 11.13
CA ASP A 58 2.10 -10.64 12.39
C ASP A 58 0.92 -9.89 13.04
N GLN A 59 0.44 -8.83 12.41
CA GLN A 59 -0.62 -7.99 12.97
C GLN A 59 -1.97 -8.32 12.34
N SER A 60 -3.01 -8.18 13.16
CA SER A 60 -4.40 -8.35 12.69
C SER A 60 -4.79 -7.18 11.79
N ILE A 61 -5.74 -7.40 10.88
CA ILE A 61 -6.30 -6.33 10.02
C ILE A 61 -6.79 -5.15 10.88
N GLU A 62 -7.42 -5.43 12.02
CA GLU A 62 -7.88 -4.40 12.96
C GLU A 62 -6.73 -3.52 13.47
N GLU A 63 -5.61 -4.13 13.85
CA GLU A 63 -4.41 -3.40 14.33
C GLU A 63 -3.79 -2.54 13.22
N VAL A 64 -3.75 -3.05 11.99
CA VAL A 64 -3.20 -2.33 10.83
C VAL A 64 -4.12 -1.17 10.43
N MET A 65 -5.44 -1.37 10.50
CA MET A 65 -6.43 -0.31 10.27
C MET A 65 -6.33 0.80 11.32
N GLU A 66 -6.17 0.44 12.61
CA GLU A 66 -5.93 1.41 13.68
C GLU A 66 -4.63 2.19 13.44
N PHE A 67 -3.53 1.51 13.09
CA PHE A 67 -2.28 2.13 12.71
C PHE A 67 -2.47 3.14 11.57
N ALA A 68 -3.04 2.72 10.45
CA ALA A 68 -3.26 3.56 9.27
C ALA A 68 -4.14 4.77 9.58
N SER A 69 -5.14 4.62 10.45
CA SER A 69 -6.02 5.72 10.86
C SER A 69 -5.27 6.79 11.67
N SER A 70 -4.29 6.36 12.47
CA SER A 70 -3.49 7.23 13.32
C SER A 70 -2.31 7.91 12.62
N TRP A 71 -1.88 7.38 11.47
CA TRP A 71 -0.67 7.78 10.75
C TRP A 71 -0.62 9.27 10.38
N ASP A 72 -1.72 9.81 9.84
CA ASP A 72 -1.85 11.22 9.45
C ASP A 72 -3.06 11.87 10.14
N GLY A 73 -3.12 11.75 11.46
CA GLY A 73 -4.05 12.53 12.29
C GLY A 73 -5.55 12.25 12.07
N GLY A 74 -5.93 11.01 11.70
CA GLY A 74 -7.34 10.62 11.55
C GLY A 74 -7.86 10.60 10.11
N SER A 75 -7.00 10.27 9.15
CA SER A 75 -7.38 10.12 7.74
C SER A 75 -8.40 8.99 7.51
N SER A 76 -9.18 9.06 6.43
CA SER A 76 -10.08 7.98 6.03
C SER A 76 -9.30 6.77 5.55
N VAL A 77 -9.53 5.61 6.16
CA VAL A 77 -8.88 4.33 5.79
C VAL A 77 -9.88 3.43 5.08
N ARG A 78 -9.41 2.65 4.10
CA ARG A 78 -10.17 1.64 3.37
C ARG A 78 -9.35 0.37 3.26
N GLU A 79 -10.00 -0.78 3.42
CA GLU A 79 -9.40 -2.10 3.19
C GLU A 79 -9.63 -2.51 1.73
N GLU A 80 -8.59 -3.07 1.08
CA GLU A 80 -8.66 -3.68 -0.25
C GLU A 80 -8.06 -5.10 -0.19
N ARG A 81 -8.64 -6.06 -0.92
CA ARG A 81 -8.25 -7.47 -0.83
C ARG A 81 -7.92 -8.08 -2.19
N PHE A 82 -6.77 -8.75 -2.25
CA PHE A 82 -6.18 -9.37 -3.44
C PHE A 82 -6.18 -10.89 -3.40
#